data_AF-X1MYX3-F1
#
_entry.id   AF-X1MYX3-F1
#
_cell.length_a   1.000
_cell.length_b   1.000
_cell.length_c   1.000
_cell.angle_alpha   90.00
_cell.angle_beta   90.00
_cell.angle_gamma   90.00
#
_symmetry.space_group_name_H-M   'P 1'
#
loop_
_entity.id
_entity.type
_entity.pdbx_description
1 polymer ?
#
loop_
_entity_poly.entity_id
_entity_poly.type
_entity_poly.pdbx_seq_one_letter_code
_entity_poly.pdbx_strand_id
1 'polypeptide(L)'
;GKSDKIRSVLELIRTLAQSNCTVLIRGETGTGKEMVAEAIHYCGARRSQPFIAVNCAAIPEALMESELFGYEKGAFTDATRAKPGKFELASGGTLFMDEIGDMSLALQSKILRVIQNRSFERLGGTKSVKVNPRLIAATNKNLEELIAKESFREDLYYRLNVVSIHVPPLRERKEDIPLLVNHFLKKYNKTGSKVVKGVSSRALELLVDYDWPGNIRELENVIERAIVLRQDEMLLTRSISLPAGEKSLPSRIPFNSRHASLADTE
;
A
#
# COMPACT_ATOMS: atom_id res chain seq x y z
N GLY A 1 -4.85 -4.02 -15.42
CA GLY A 1 -5.84 -3.12 -16.01
C GLY A 1 -5.54 -2.91 -17.47
N LYS A 2 -6.33 -2.08 -18.13
CA LYS A 2 -6.25 -1.69 -19.53
C LYS A 2 -6.12 -0.17 -19.75
N SER A 3 -6.30 0.64 -18.70
CA SER A 3 -6.13 2.11 -18.78
C SER A 3 -4.72 2.50 -19.22
N ASP A 4 -4.56 3.63 -19.91
CA ASP A 4 -3.24 4.06 -20.37
C ASP A 4 -2.30 4.37 -19.18
N LYS A 5 -2.84 4.94 -18.09
CA LYS A 5 -2.08 5.17 -16.87
C LYS A 5 -1.50 3.88 -16.27
N ILE A 6 -2.26 2.78 -16.26
CA ILE A 6 -1.73 1.51 -15.75
C ILE A 6 -0.80 0.82 -16.76
N ARG A 7 -0.98 1.05 -18.06
CA ARG A 7 -0.04 0.55 -19.09
C ARG A 7 1.35 1.16 -18.92
N SER A 8 1.45 2.48 -18.70
CA SER A 8 2.74 3.13 -18.40
C SER A 8 3.42 2.52 -17.17
N VAL A 9 2.65 2.23 -16.11
CA VAL A 9 3.19 1.55 -14.92
C VAL A 9 3.69 0.14 -15.25
N LEU A 10 2.93 -0.64 -16.04
CA LEU A 10 3.32 -1.99 -16.45
C LEU A 10 4.58 -2.01 -17.31
N GLU A 11 4.76 -1.02 -18.19
CA GLU A 11 5.99 -0.86 -18.98
C GLU A 11 7.19 -0.56 -18.09
N LEU A 12 7.03 0.34 -17.12
CA LEU A 12 8.08 0.64 -16.16
C LEU A 12 8.42 -0.59 -15.30
N ILE A 13 7.43 -1.37 -14.86
CA ILE A 13 7.65 -2.64 -14.16
C ILE A 13 8.51 -3.59 -15.00
N ARG A 14 8.22 -3.74 -16.31
CA ARG A 14 9.01 -4.63 -17.20
C ARG A 14 10.46 -4.18 -17.30
N THR A 15 10.71 -2.88 -17.44
CA THR A 15 12.06 -2.32 -17.47
C THR A 15 12.78 -2.55 -16.14
N LEU A 16 12.12 -2.22 -15.02
CA LEU A 16 12.72 -2.34 -13.70
C LEU A 16 12.92 -3.78 -13.27
N ALA A 17 12.10 -4.72 -13.73
CA ALA A 17 12.27 -6.14 -13.43
C ALA A 17 13.67 -6.66 -13.86
N GLN A 18 14.23 -6.13 -14.94
CA GLN A 18 15.55 -6.51 -15.45
C GLN A 18 16.72 -5.79 -14.75
N SER A 19 16.45 -4.78 -13.93
CA SER A 19 17.45 -4.01 -13.20
C SER A 19 17.56 -4.45 -11.73
N ASN A 20 18.71 -4.22 -11.10
CA ASN A 20 18.91 -4.40 -9.65
C ASN A 20 18.81 -3.07 -8.88
N CYS A 21 18.39 -1.98 -9.52
CA CYS A 21 18.23 -0.69 -8.83
C CYS A 21 17.15 -0.72 -7.74
N THR A 22 17.31 0.17 -6.76
CA THR A 22 16.28 0.45 -5.76
C THR A 22 15.10 1.15 -6.42
N VAL A 23 13.89 0.72 -6.08
CA VAL A 23 12.66 1.30 -6.63
C VAL A 23 11.82 1.88 -5.51
N LEU A 24 11.35 3.11 -5.67
CA LEU A 24 10.41 3.78 -4.77
C LEU A 24 9.01 3.85 -5.40
N ILE A 25 8.07 3.08 -4.86
CA ILE A 25 6.69 3.04 -5.31
C ILE A 25 5.87 4.03 -4.49
N ARG A 26 5.32 5.05 -5.15
CA ARG A 26 4.45 6.06 -4.55
C ARG A 26 3.00 5.78 -4.94
N GLY A 27 2.08 6.07 -4.05
CA GLY A 27 0.65 6.00 -4.34
C GLY A 27 -0.18 5.90 -3.08
N GLU A 28 -1.44 6.28 -3.20
CA GLU A 28 -2.38 6.26 -2.08
C GLU A 28 -2.53 4.85 -1.46
N THR A 29 -3.03 4.83 -0.24
CA THR A 29 -3.39 3.59 0.44
C THR A 29 -4.36 2.77 -0.41
N GLY A 30 -4.12 1.46 -0.53
CA GLY A 30 -5.03 0.56 -1.25
C GLY A 30 -4.93 0.61 -2.78
N THR A 31 -3.96 1.31 -3.37
CA THR A 31 -3.76 1.37 -4.84
C THR A 31 -3.13 0.11 -5.46
N GLY A 32 -2.60 -0.80 -4.63
CA GLY A 32 -1.93 -2.03 -5.06
C GLY A 32 -0.40 -1.93 -5.17
N LYS A 33 0.25 -1.10 -4.34
CA LYS A 33 1.72 -0.93 -4.34
C LYS A 33 2.47 -2.25 -4.12
N GLU A 34 1.97 -3.13 -3.27
CA GLU A 34 2.54 -4.47 -3.03
C GLU A 34 2.51 -5.33 -4.31
N MET A 35 1.39 -5.37 -5.03
CA MET A 35 1.29 -6.08 -6.31
C MET A 35 2.28 -5.56 -7.36
N VAL A 36 2.58 -4.26 -7.33
CA VAL A 36 3.61 -3.65 -8.20
C VAL A 36 5.00 -4.16 -7.80
N ALA A 37 5.32 -4.21 -6.51
CA ALA A 37 6.58 -4.73 -6.01
C ALA A 37 6.77 -6.22 -6.34
N GLU A 38 5.73 -7.03 -6.13
CA GLU A 38 5.71 -8.45 -6.51
C GLU A 38 5.92 -8.62 -8.02
N ALA A 39 5.24 -7.83 -8.85
CA ALA A 39 5.40 -7.89 -10.29
C ALA A 39 6.84 -7.58 -10.73
N ILE A 40 7.48 -6.56 -10.13
CA ILE A 40 8.90 -6.25 -10.39
C ILE A 40 9.79 -7.43 -10.03
N HIS A 41 9.53 -8.09 -8.90
CA HIS A 41 10.31 -9.23 -8.45
C HIS A 41 10.12 -10.47 -9.35
N TYR A 42 8.88 -10.91 -9.55
CA TYR A 42 8.56 -12.16 -10.26
C TYR A 42 8.77 -12.07 -11.77
N CYS A 43 8.76 -10.88 -12.36
CA CYS A 43 9.16 -10.68 -13.76
C CYS A 43 10.67 -10.52 -13.95
N GLY A 44 11.46 -10.46 -12.87
CA GLY A 44 12.87 -10.11 -12.91
C GLY A 44 13.84 -11.28 -12.81
N ALA A 45 15.14 -10.96 -12.82
CA ALA A 45 16.22 -11.95 -12.70
C ALA A 45 16.21 -12.70 -11.36
N ARG A 46 15.65 -12.09 -10.29
CA ARG A 46 15.57 -12.67 -8.94
C ARG A 46 14.25 -13.40 -8.66
N ARG A 47 13.43 -13.70 -9.69
CA ARG A 47 12.08 -14.30 -9.53
C ARG A 47 12.00 -15.63 -8.76
N SER A 48 13.11 -16.38 -8.69
CA SER A 48 13.21 -17.65 -7.96
C SER A 48 13.82 -17.50 -6.56
N GLN A 49 14.20 -16.28 -6.18
CA GLN A 49 14.78 -15.94 -4.89
C GLN A 49 13.70 -15.44 -3.92
N PRO A 50 13.98 -15.35 -2.61
CA PRO A 50 12.99 -14.89 -1.65
C PRO A 50 12.46 -13.48 -1.95
N PHE A 51 11.15 -13.31 -1.84
CA PHE A 51 10.50 -12.00 -1.73
C PHE A 51 10.03 -11.83 -0.29
N ILE A 52 10.66 -10.93 0.45
CA ILE A 52 10.34 -10.67 1.86
C ILE A 52 9.66 -9.30 1.94
N ALA A 53 8.38 -9.29 2.32
CA ALA A 53 7.63 -8.06 2.54
C ALA A 53 7.61 -7.70 4.04
N VAL A 54 7.73 -6.40 4.32
CA VAL A 54 7.60 -5.82 5.66
C VAL A 54 6.76 -4.56 5.56
N ASN A 55 5.67 -4.51 6.32
CA ASN A 55 4.87 -3.29 6.45
C ASN A 55 5.30 -2.53 7.71
N CYS A 56 5.83 -1.33 7.52
CA CYS A 56 6.41 -0.53 8.60
C CYS A 56 5.34 0.11 9.47
N ALA A 57 4.13 0.33 8.96
CA ALA A 57 3.02 0.84 9.77
C ALA A 57 2.35 -0.25 10.63
N ALA A 58 2.52 -1.52 10.29
CA ALA A 58 1.83 -2.64 10.96
C ALA A 58 2.57 -3.23 12.16
N ILE A 59 3.89 -2.99 12.28
CA ILE A 59 4.72 -3.55 13.35
C ILE A 59 4.95 -2.46 14.41
N PRO A 60 4.70 -2.72 15.70
CA PRO A 60 5.03 -1.78 16.76
C PRO A 60 6.49 -1.34 16.67
N GLU A 61 6.75 -0.05 16.83
CA GLU A 61 8.09 0.54 16.65
C GLU A 61 9.17 -0.20 17.47
N ALA A 62 8.84 -0.57 18.72
CA ALA A 62 9.73 -1.30 19.61
C ALA A 62 10.17 -2.68 19.09
N LEU A 63 9.39 -3.31 18.21
CA LEU A 63 9.68 -4.61 17.59
C LEU A 63 10.25 -4.49 16.18
N MET A 64 10.12 -3.33 15.55
CA MET A 64 10.51 -3.17 14.15
C MET A 64 12.02 -3.35 13.96
N GLU A 65 12.82 -2.89 14.93
CA GLU A 65 14.27 -3.08 14.88
C GLU A 65 14.66 -4.56 14.88
N SER A 66 14.08 -5.33 15.81
CA SER A 66 14.38 -6.76 15.97
C SER A 66 13.82 -7.60 14.83
N GLU A 67 12.71 -7.19 14.19
CA GLU A 67 12.23 -7.82 12.97
C GLU A 67 13.17 -7.56 11.79
N LEU A 68 13.60 -6.31 11.57
CA LEU A 68 14.45 -5.96 10.42
C LEU A 68 15.84 -6.57 10.50
N PHE A 69 16.49 -6.46 11.66
CA PHE A 69 17.89 -6.83 11.85
C PHE A 69 18.06 -8.16 12.59
N GLY A 70 17.04 -8.69 13.25
CA GLY A 70 17.18 -9.91 14.05
C GLY A 70 18.01 -9.68 15.31
N TYR A 71 18.08 -10.69 16.16
CA TYR A 71 18.71 -10.59 17.47
C TYR A 71 19.44 -11.87 17.83
N GLU A 72 20.48 -11.74 18.65
CA GLU A 72 21.17 -12.87 19.26
C GLU A 72 20.50 -13.32 20.57
N LYS A 73 20.82 -14.53 21.00
CA LYS A 73 20.35 -15.03 22.30
C LYS A 73 20.87 -14.12 23.42
N GLY A 74 19.99 -13.65 24.30
CA GLY A 74 20.31 -12.76 25.41
C GLY A 74 20.35 -11.27 25.06
N ALA A 75 19.94 -10.87 23.86
CA ALA A 75 19.86 -9.45 23.48
C ALA A 75 18.87 -8.63 24.33
N PHE A 76 17.82 -9.27 24.84
CA PHE A 76 16.84 -8.73 25.78
C PHE A 76 16.25 -9.87 26.62
N THR A 77 15.46 -9.56 27.65
CA THR A 77 14.93 -10.54 28.63
C THR A 77 14.23 -11.74 28.00
N ASP A 78 13.47 -11.54 26.92
CA ASP A 78 12.74 -12.60 26.22
C ASP A 78 13.52 -13.26 25.06
N ALA A 79 14.77 -12.85 24.82
CA ALA A 79 15.60 -13.35 23.72
C ALA A 79 16.21 -14.73 24.03
N THR A 80 15.35 -15.75 24.18
CA THR A 80 15.75 -17.12 24.54
C THR A 80 16.50 -17.86 23.42
N ARG A 81 16.34 -17.43 22.16
CA ARG A 81 17.00 -17.97 20.96
C ARG A 81 17.38 -16.82 20.01
N ALA A 82 18.39 -17.03 19.18
CA ALA A 82 18.69 -16.10 18.10
C ALA A 82 17.65 -16.18 16.98
N LYS A 83 17.35 -15.06 16.33
CA LYS A 83 16.40 -14.95 15.21
C LYS A 83 17.02 -14.13 14.07
N PRO A 84 17.02 -14.62 12.82
CA PRO A 84 17.49 -13.84 11.67
C PRO A 84 16.50 -12.70 11.35
N GLY A 85 17.04 -11.55 10.93
CA GLY A 85 16.25 -10.39 10.52
C GLY A 85 15.74 -10.49 9.08
N LYS A 86 14.80 -9.63 8.72
CA LYS A 86 14.24 -9.56 7.36
C LYS A 86 15.29 -9.25 6.28
N PHE A 87 16.30 -8.43 6.59
CA PHE A 87 17.42 -8.19 5.67
C PHE A 87 18.21 -9.46 5.34
N GLU A 88 18.41 -10.32 6.34
CA GLU A 88 19.11 -11.60 6.16
C GLU A 88 18.27 -12.57 5.35
N LEU A 89 16.98 -12.71 5.68
CA LEU A 89 16.03 -13.55 4.95
C LEU A 89 15.85 -13.13 3.49
N ALA A 90 15.99 -11.85 3.19
CA ALA A 90 15.86 -11.29 1.85
C ALA A 90 17.18 -11.31 1.05
N SER A 91 18.29 -11.72 1.65
CA SER A 91 19.60 -11.69 1.00
C SER A 91 19.61 -12.57 -0.25
N GLY A 92 20.12 -12.05 -1.37
CA GLY A 92 20.05 -12.71 -2.69
C GLY A 92 18.69 -12.54 -3.40
N GLY A 93 17.63 -12.22 -2.64
CA GLY A 93 16.28 -11.97 -3.13
C GLY A 93 15.91 -10.49 -3.16
N THR A 94 14.68 -10.17 -2.74
CA THR A 94 14.13 -8.82 -2.70
C THR A 94 13.50 -8.55 -1.33
N LEU A 95 13.83 -7.39 -0.75
CA LEU A 95 13.18 -6.85 0.43
C LEU A 95 12.22 -5.76 -0.01
N PHE A 96 10.93 -5.96 0.23
CA PHE A 96 9.89 -4.96 0.03
C PHE A 96 9.54 -4.30 1.36
N MET A 97 9.65 -2.98 1.42
CA MET A 97 9.37 -2.17 2.61
C MET A 97 8.16 -1.27 2.32
N ASP A 98 6.98 -1.66 2.79
CA ASP A 98 5.75 -0.88 2.62
C ASP A 98 5.60 0.16 3.73
N GLU A 99 5.06 1.31 3.36
CA GLU A 99 4.90 2.49 4.21
C GLU A 99 6.21 2.94 4.90
N ILE A 100 7.30 3.07 4.13
CA ILE A 100 8.63 3.49 4.63
C ILE A 100 8.61 4.87 5.32
N GLY A 101 7.65 5.72 4.98
CA GLY A 101 7.45 7.05 5.60
C GLY A 101 6.87 7.01 7.02
N ASP A 102 6.52 5.84 7.56
CA ASP A 102 6.09 5.65 8.95
C ASP A 102 7.23 5.25 9.90
N MET A 103 8.45 5.08 9.40
CA MET A 103 9.60 4.72 10.23
C MET A 103 10.17 5.89 11.02
N SER A 104 10.67 5.61 12.23
CA SER A 104 11.41 6.58 13.03
C SER A 104 12.82 6.85 12.50
N LEU A 105 13.36 8.05 12.80
CA LEU A 105 14.68 8.50 12.35
C LEU A 105 15.82 7.56 12.77
N ALA A 106 15.69 6.89 13.92
CA ALA A 106 16.66 5.92 14.41
C ALA A 106 16.75 4.70 13.47
N LEU A 107 15.59 4.16 13.06
CA LEU A 107 15.52 3.04 12.12
C LEU A 107 15.97 3.44 10.72
N GLN A 108 15.59 4.64 10.27
CA GLN A 108 16.04 5.20 8.99
C GLN A 108 17.59 5.25 8.92
N SER A 109 18.23 5.67 10.01
CA SER A 109 19.70 5.73 10.12
C SER A 109 20.34 4.33 10.05
N LYS A 110 19.73 3.32 10.68
CA LYS A 110 20.22 1.93 10.62
C LYS A 110 20.06 1.34 9.22
N ILE A 111 18.90 1.54 8.59
CA ILE A 111 18.64 1.09 7.21
C ILE A 111 19.64 1.70 6.24
N LEU A 112 19.89 3.01 6.36
CA LEU A 112 20.88 3.69 5.53
C LEU A 112 22.26 3.01 5.62
N ARG A 113 22.71 2.68 6.85
CA ARG A 113 23.98 1.96 7.05
C ARG A 113 23.99 0.60 6.37
N VAL A 114 22.89 -0.15 6.44
CA VAL A 114 22.79 -1.47 5.78
C VAL A 114 22.83 -1.34 4.26
N ILE A 115 22.13 -0.36 3.70
CA ILE A 115 22.13 -0.08 2.25
C ILE A 115 23.54 0.29 1.77
N GLN A 116 24.27 1.10 2.54
CA GLN A 116 25.62 1.56 2.19
C GLN A 116 26.67 0.45 2.36
N ASN A 117 26.69 -0.22 3.51
CA ASN A 117 27.75 -1.17 3.87
C ASN A 117 27.48 -2.59 3.36
N ARG A 118 26.23 -2.89 2.97
CA ARG A 118 25.77 -4.26 2.64
C ARG A 118 26.04 -5.24 3.78
N SER A 119 26.02 -4.74 5.01
CA SER A 119 26.14 -5.53 6.22
C SER A 119 25.52 -4.80 7.40
N PHE A 120 25.20 -5.57 8.44
CA PHE A 120 24.71 -5.05 9.71
C PHE A 120 25.06 -5.99 10.86
N GLU A 121 24.82 -5.58 12.09
CA GLU A 121 24.95 -6.42 13.29
C GLU A 121 23.57 -6.68 13.88
N ARG A 122 23.32 -7.92 14.29
CA ARG A 122 22.09 -8.28 15.01
C ARG A 122 22.06 -7.58 16.37
N LEU A 123 20.87 -7.34 16.90
CA LEU A 123 20.73 -6.76 18.25
C LEU A 123 21.42 -7.66 19.27
N GLY A 124 22.24 -7.05 20.13
CA GLY A 124 23.03 -7.76 21.15
C GLY A 124 24.20 -8.58 20.59
N GLY A 125 24.44 -8.58 19.28
CA GLY A 125 25.55 -9.26 18.64
C GLY A 125 26.63 -8.28 18.17
N THR A 126 27.87 -8.77 18.05
CA THR A 126 29.01 -8.02 17.49
C THR A 126 29.46 -8.57 16.14
N LYS A 127 28.81 -9.62 15.65
CA LYS A 127 29.15 -10.26 14.39
C LYS A 127 28.46 -9.53 13.24
N SER A 128 29.26 -9.00 12.32
CA SER A 128 28.76 -8.42 11.07
C SER A 128 28.19 -9.50 10.14
N VAL A 129 26.96 -9.29 9.69
CA VAL A 129 26.22 -10.15 8.75
C VAL A 129 26.18 -9.45 7.40
N LYS A 130 26.77 -10.05 6.36
CA LYS A 130 26.73 -9.52 4.99
C LYS A 130 25.40 -9.85 4.33
N VAL A 131 24.77 -8.87 3.70
CA VAL A 131 23.49 -9.01 3.01
C VAL A 131 23.47 -8.27 1.68
N ASN A 132 22.76 -8.82 0.69
CA ASN A 132 22.61 -8.18 -0.62
C ASN A 132 21.19 -8.30 -1.18
N PRO A 133 20.15 -7.86 -0.45
CA PRO A 133 18.80 -7.82 -0.97
C PRO A 133 18.69 -6.73 -2.04
N ARG A 134 17.86 -6.98 -3.05
CA ARG A 134 17.32 -5.89 -3.88
C ARG A 134 16.28 -5.17 -3.05
N LEU A 135 16.32 -3.84 -3.00
CA LEU A 135 15.40 -3.05 -2.21
C LEU A 135 14.27 -2.48 -3.07
N ILE A 136 13.03 -2.64 -2.62
CA ILE A 136 11.85 -1.95 -3.15
C ILE A 136 11.15 -1.30 -1.95
N ALA A 137 10.95 0.01 -1.98
CA ALA A 137 10.25 0.73 -0.93
C ALA A 137 8.91 1.26 -1.47
N ALA A 138 7.91 1.38 -0.61
CA ALA A 138 6.64 2.00 -0.94
C ALA A 138 6.18 2.98 0.14
N THR A 139 5.41 4.00 -0.25
CA THR A 139 4.76 4.91 0.70
C THR A 139 3.56 5.62 0.08
N ASN A 140 2.60 5.97 0.93
CA ASN A 140 1.52 6.91 0.62
C ASN A 140 1.83 8.37 1.01
N LYS A 141 2.90 8.62 1.75
CA LYS A 141 3.26 9.96 2.24
C LYS A 141 4.13 10.71 1.24
N ASN A 142 4.08 12.03 1.31
CA ASN A 142 5.01 12.91 0.61
C ASN A 142 6.34 12.96 1.39
N LEU A 143 7.36 12.22 0.93
CA LEU A 143 8.65 12.15 1.63
C LEU A 143 9.37 13.50 1.65
N GLU A 144 9.21 14.33 0.61
CA GLU A 144 9.80 15.66 0.53
C GLU A 144 9.25 16.59 1.64
N GLU A 145 7.95 16.51 1.91
CA GLU A 145 7.35 17.23 3.05
C GLU A 145 7.84 16.68 4.40
N LEU A 146 8.05 15.37 4.51
CA LEU A 146 8.58 14.77 5.74
C LEU A 146 10.04 15.17 6.00
N ILE A 147 10.84 15.34 4.93
CA ILE A 147 12.21 15.86 5.01
C ILE A 147 12.18 17.31 5.50
N ALA A 148 11.31 18.16 4.94
CA ALA A 148 11.16 19.54 5.38
C ALA A 148 10.72 19.67 6.86
N LYS A 149 10.05 18.64 7.38
CA LYS A 149 9.64 18.53 8.79
C LYS A 149 10.66 17.78 9.67
N GLU A 150 11.84 17.47 9.15
CA GLU A 150 12.90 16.70 9.82
C GLU A 150 12.46 15.31 10.33
N SER A 151 11.37 14.78 9.77
CA SER A 151 10.79 13.48 10.14
C SER A 151 11.21 12.35 9.20
N PHE A 152 11.90 12.69 8.11
CA PHE A 152 12.52 11.74 7.20
C PHE A 152 13.92 12.23 6.79
N ARG A 153 14.89 11.32 6.75
CA ARG A 153 16.26 11.69 6.40
C ARG A 153 16.42 11.88 4.90
N GLU A 154 16.99 13.01 4.52
CA GLU A 154 17.29 13.35 3.14
C GLU A 154 18.29 12.36 2.48
N ASP A 155 19.31 11.93 3.22
CA ASP A 155 20.30 10.97 2.71
C ASP A 155 19.72 9.59 2.38
N LEU A 156 18.78 9.10 3.20
CA LEU A 156 18.02 7.89 2.93
C LEU A 156 17.10 8.07 1.72
N TYR A 157 16.42 9.22 1.63
CA TYR A 157 15.55 9.51 0.49
C TYR A 157 16.28 9.38 -0.84
N TYR A 158 17.47 9.97 -1.00
CA TYR A 158 18.23 9.85 -2.25
C TYR A 158 18.71 8.43 -2.54
N ARG A 159 18.92 7.58 -1.51
CA ARG A 159 19.26 6.16 -1.70
C ARG A 159 18.06 5.30 -2.09
N LEU A 160 16.85 5.70 -1.68
CA LEU A 160 15.61 5.02 -2.03
C LEU A 160 15.07 5.48 -3.40
N ASN A 161 15.19 6.77 -3.70
CA ASN A 161 14.61 7.40 -4.88
C ASN A 161 15.52 7.35 -6.11
N VAL A 162 16.04 6.16 -6.44
CA VAL A 162 16.84 5.97 -7.67
C VAL A 162 15.94 5.92 -8.89
N VAL A 163 14.87 5.13 -8.83
CA VAL A 163 13.76 5.18 -9.79
C VAL A 163 12.45 5.15 -9.01
N SER A 164 11.51 6.04 -9.37
CA SER A 164 10.20 6.09 -8.74
C SER A 164 9.09 5.65 -9.70
N ILE A 165 8.13 4.88 -9.18
CA ILE A 165 6.87 4.56 -9.85
C ILE A 165 5.74 5.24 -9.09
N HIS A 166 4.91 6.03 -9.77
CA HIS A 166 3.67 6.51 -9.20
C HIS A 166 2.50 5.59 -9.63
N VAL A 167 1.81 5.00 -8.66
CA VAL A 167 0.62 4.16 -8.89
C VAL A 167 -0.61 5.05 -8.80
N PRO A 168 -1.35 5.25 -9.91
CA PRO A 168 -2.48 6.15 -9.92
C PRO A 168 -3.63 5.63 -9.05
N PRO A 169 -4.38 6.53 -8.38
CA PRO A 169 -5.57 6.16 -7.65
C PRO A 169 -6.67 5.64 -8.59
N LEU A 170 -7.60 4.87 -8.06
CA LEU A 170 -8.62 4.17 -8.86
C LEU A 170 -9.56 5.15 -9.60
N ARG A 171 -9.88 6.30 -9.00
CA ARG A 171 -10.62 7.41 -9.66
C ARG A 171 -9.98 7.94 -10.93
N GLU A 172 -8.66 7.78 -11.08
CA GLU A 172 -7.93 8.21 -12.26
C GLU A 172 -7.85 7.14 -13.36
N ARG A 173 -8.31 5.92 -13.07
CA ARG A 173 -8.31 4.76 -13.97
C ARG A 173 -9.65 4.02 -13.91
N LYS A 174 -10.76 4.77 -13.98
CA LYS A 174 -12.13 4.24 -13.88
C LYS A 174 -12.42 3.11 -14.88
N GLU A 175 -11.78 3.11 -16.05
CA GLU A 175 -11.86 2.05 -17.07
C GLU A 175 -11.39 0.67 -16.59
N ASP A 176 -10.58 0.61 -15.52
CA ASP A 176 -10.10 -0.63 -14.93
C ASP A 176 -11.11 -1.25 -13.96
N ILE A 177 -12.08 -0.49 -13.46
CA ILE A 177 -13.07 -0.93 -12.46
C ILE A 177 -13.84 -2.18 -12.94
N PRO A 178 -14.39 -2.25 -14.18
CA PRO A 178 -15.08 -3.46 -14.63
C PRO A 178 -14.21 -4.71 -14.64
N LEU A 179 -12.92 -4.57 -14.96
CA LEU A 179 -11.97 -5.69 -14.94
C LEU A 179 -11.68 -6.16 -13.52
N LEU A 180 -11.51 -5.22 -12.58
CA LEU A 180 -11.30 -5.51 -11.16
C LEU A 180 -12.52 -6.17 -10.54
N VAL A 181 -13.73 -5.66 -10.81
CA VAL A 181 -15.00 -6.25 -10.36
C VAL A 181 -15.11 -7.71 -10.82
N ASN A 182 -14.87 -7.97 -12.12
CA ASN A 182 -14.90 -9.33 -12.65
C ASN A 182 -13.83 -10.23 -12.01
N HIS A 183 -12.64 -9.70 -11.73
CA HIS A 183 -11.60 -10.42 -11.01
C HIS A 183 -12.06 -10.83 -9.60
N PHE A 184 -12.60 -9.89 -8.82
CA PHE A 184 -13.09 -10.18 -7.47
C PHE A 184 -14.27 -11.14 -7.47
N LEU A 185 -15.23 -10.98 -8.39
CA LEU A 185 -16.32 -11.95 -8.57
C LEU A 185 -15.77 -13.37 -8.77
N LYS A 186 -14.79 -13.55 -9.66
CA LYS A 186 -14.15 -14.86 -9.89
C LYS A 186 -13.40 -15.36 -8.67
N LYS A 187 -12.70 -14.47 -7.95
CA LYS A 187 -11.96 -14.81 -6.72
C LYS A 187 -12.89 -15.39 -5.66
N TYR A 188 -13.99 -14.69 -5.35
CA TYR A 188 -14.91 -15.09 -4.28
C TYR A 188 -15.92 -16.16 -4.70
N ASN A 189 -16.22 -16.31 -6.00
CA ASN A 189 -17.01 -17.45 -6.49
C ASN A 189 -16.31 -18.80 -6.31
N LYS A 190 -14.97 -18.84 -6.24
CA LYS A 190 -14.23 -20.09 -6.00
C LYS A 190 -14.35 -20.60 -4.57
N THR A 191 -14.59 -19.70 -3.61
CA THR A 191 -14.65 -20.00 -2.18
C THR A 191 -16.08 -20.07 -1.64
N GLY A 192 -17.05 -19.51 -2.38
CA GLY A 192 -18.46 -19.46 -1.99
C GLY A 192 -19.28 -20.68 -2.42
N SER A 193 -20.31 -21.02 -1.66
CA SER A 193 -21.28 -22.09 -1.97
C SER A 193 -22.29 -21.72 -3.06
N LYS A 194 -22.45 -20.42 -3.36
CA LYS A 194 -23.36 -19.90 -4.39
C LYS A 194 -22.57 -19.12 -5.42
N VAL A 195 -22.81 -19.37 -6.71
CA VAL A 195 -22.13 -18.69 -7.83
C VAL A 195 -22.85 -17.39 -8.19
N VAL A 196 -22.11 -16.28 -8.28
CA VAL A 196 -22.58 -15.02 -8.87
C VAL A 196 -22.38 -15.08 -10.37
N LYS A 197 -23.42 -14.84 -11.15
CA LYS A 197 -23.36 -14.85 -12.62
C LYS A 197 -22.80 -13.54 -13.20
N GLY A 198 -22.94 -12.42 -12.49
CA GLY A 198 -22.39 -11.14 -12.91
C GLY A 198 -22.88 -9.94 -12.08
N VAL A 199 -22.59 -8.75 -12.58
CA VAL A 199 -23.08 -7.45 -12.06
C VAL A 199 -24.00 -6.85 -13.11
N SER A 200 -25.15 -6.29 -12.70
CA SER A 200 -26.03 -5.59 -13.64
C SER A 200 -25.40 -4.29 -14.14
N SER A 201 -25.79 -3.82 -15.34
CA SER A 201 -25.22 -2.61 -15.94
C SER A 201 -25.34 -1.38 -15.03
N ARG A 202 -26.51 -1.17 -14.41
CA ARG A 202 -26.75 -0.07 -13.46
C ARG A 202 -25.88 -0.16 -12.21
N ALA A 203 -25.63 -1.37 -11.73
CA ALA A 203 -24.77 -1.60 -10.59
C ALA A 203 -23.29 -1.34 -10.95
N LEU A 204 -22.88 -1.69 -12.17
CA LEU A 204 -21.55 -1.40 -12.68
C LEU A 204 -21.32 0.10 -12.91
N GLU A 205 -22.29 0.83 -13.47
CA GLU A 205 -22.26 2.29 -13.61
C GLU A 205 -22.03 2.97 -12.26
N LEU A 206 -22.78 2.57 -11.23
CA LEU A 206 -22.61 3.08 -9.88
C LEU A 206 -21.21 2.83 -9.30
N LEU A 207 -20.61 1.66 -9.59
CA LEU A 207 -19.24 1.36 -9.17
C LEU A 207 -18.20 2.20 -9.94
N VAL A 208 -18.45 2.50 -11.21
CA VAL A 208 -17.55 3.31 -12.05
C VAL A 208 -17.59 4.78 -11.63
N ASP A 209 -18.77 5.30 -11.29
CA ASP A 209 -18.95 6.71 -10.94
C ASP A 209 -18.35 7.10 -9.60
N TYR A 210 -18.27 6.16 -8.64
CA TYR A 210 -17.69 6.39 -7.32
C TYR A 210 -16.17 6.63 -7.37
N ASP A 211 -15.66 7.47 -6.45
CA ASP A 211 -14.26 7.93 -6.48
C ASP A 211 -13.27 7.01 -5.74
N TRP A 212 -13.76 6.02 -4.98
CA TRP A 212 -12.93 5.01 -4.32
C TRP A 212 -11.78 5.59 -3.47
N PRO A 213 -12.06 6.34 -2.39
CA PRO A 213 -11.01 6.86 -1.50
C PRO A 213 -10.10 5.77 -0.90
N GLY A 214 -10.62 4.56 -0.68
CA GLY A 214 -9.84 3.39 -0.28
C GLY A 214 -9.33 2.53 -1.46
N ASN A 215 -9.45 3.05 -2.68
CA ASN A 215 -8.93 2.47 -3.92
C ASN A 215 -9.37 1.01 -4.13
N ILE A 216 -8.45 0.12 -4.54
CA ILE A 216 -8.73 -1.27 -4.87
C ILE A 216 -9.20 -2.05 -3.63
N ARG A 217 -8.66 -1.72 -2.45
CA ARG A 217 -9.01 -2.38 -1.18
C ARG A 217 -10.47 -2.13 -0.80
N GLU A 218 -10.95 -0.89 -0.97
CA GLU A 218 -12.36 -0.57 -0.75
C GLU A 218 -13.27 -1.24 -1.78
N LEU A 219 -12.88 -1.23 -3.06
CA LEU A 219 -13.61 -1.92 -4.12
C LEU A 219 -13.76 -3.43 -3.82
N GLU A 220 -12.67 -4.08 -3.43
CA GLU A 220 -12.68 -5.50 -3.06
C GLU A 220 -13.67 -5.78 -1.92
N ASN A 221 -13.60 -4.99 -0.84
CA ASN A 221 -14.49 -5.13 0.32
C ASN A 221 -15.96 -4.92 -0.05
N VAL A 222 -16.27 -3.92 -0.88
CA VAL A 222 -17.64 -3.65 -1.35
C VAL A 222 -18.16 -4.82 -2.18
N ILE A 223 -17.34 -5.36 -3.08
CA ILE A 223 -17.73 -6.53 -3.90
C ILE A 223 -17.90 -7.77 -3.03
N GLU A 224 -16.98 -8.07 -2.12
CA GLU A 224 -17.09 -9.19 -1.18
C GLU A 224 -18.39 -9.10 -0.37
N ARG A 225 -18.68 -7.94 0.21
CA ARG A 225 -19.92 -7.70 0.97
C ARG A 225 -21.16 -7.88 0.10
N ALA A 226 -21.15 -7.37 -1.14
CA ALA A 226 -22.26 -7.53 -2.07
C ALA A 226 -22.50 -9.01 -2.42
N ILE A 227 -21.43 -9.81 -2.57
CA ILE A 227 -21.50 -11.26 -2.82
C ILE A 227 -22.14 -11.99 -1.64
N VAL A 228 -21.83 -11.60 -0.41
CA VAL A 228 -22.35 -12.22 0.83
C VAL A 228 -23.81 -11.87 1.07
N LEU A 229 -24.20 -10.61 0.86
CA LEU A 229 -25.55 -10.11 1.16
C LEU A 229 -26.57 -10.28 0.04
N ARG A 230 -26.15 -10.81 -1.12
CA ARG A 230 -27.05 -10.95 -2.26
C ARG A 230 -28.16 -11.96 -2.00
N GLN A 231 -29.33 -11.66 -2.56
CA GLN A 231 -30.45 -12.59 -2.65
C GLN A 231 -30.58 -13.17 -4.06
N ASP A 232 -30.01 -12.49 -5.07
CA ASP A 232 -30.11 -12.82 -6.48
C ASP A 232 -28.82 -13.48 -7.02
N GLU A 233 -28.91 -14.10 -8.20
CA GLU A 233 -27.75 -14.64 -8.91
C GLU A 233 -26.85 -13.55 -9.53
N MET A 234 -27.35 -12.32 -9.65
CA MET A 234 -26.60 -11.15 -10.13
C MET A 234 -26.48 -10.10 -9.02
N LEU A 235 -25.36 -9.37 -8.98
CA LEU A 235 -25.25 -8.18 -8.12
C LEU A 235 -26.05 -7.04 -8.72
N LEU A 236 -27.03 -6.57 -7.94
CA LEU A 236 -27.89 -5.44 -8.29
C LEU A 236 -27.49 -4.22 -7.47
N THR A 237 -27.99 -3.05 -7.84
CA THR A 237 -27.68 -1.79 -7.17
C THR A 237 -27.97 -1.84 -5.67
N ARG A 238 -29.04 -2.53 -5.26
CA ARG A 238 -29.41 -2.78 -3.85
C ARG A 238 -28.39 -3.60 -3.07
N SER A 239 -27.59 -4.42 -3.76
CA SER A 239 -26.55 -5.26 -3.14
C SER A 239 -25.27 -4.48 -2.90
N ILE A 240 -25.11 -3.32 -3.53
CA ILE A 240 -23.93 -2.48 -3.42
C ILE A 240 -24.19 -1.39 -2.38
N SER A 241 -23.54 -1.52 -1.23
CA SER A 241 -23.50 -0.48 -0.21
C SER A 241 -22.16 0.22 -0.29
N LEU A 242 -22.14 1.38 -0.96
CA LEU A 242 -21.01 2.29 -0.90
C LEU A 242 -21.04 3.02 0.44
N PRO A 243 -19.89 3.20 1.12
CA PRO A 243 -19.81 4.14 2.23
C PRO A 243 -20.33 5.49 1.75
N ALA A 244 -21.13 6.17 2.58
CA ALA A 244 -21.51 7.54 2.27
C ALA A 244 -20.21 8.36 2.22
N GLY A 245 -19.70 8.61 1.02
CA GLY A 245 -18.66 9.59 0.84
C GLY A 245 -19.19 10.90 1.41
N GLU A 246 -18.41 11.56 2.26
CA GLU A 246 -18.50 12.99 2.45
C GLU A 246 -18.33 13.63 1.07
N LYS A 247 -19.41 13.69 0.29
CA LYS A 247 -19.55 14.71 -0.73
C LYS A 247 -19.50 16.00 0.07
N SER A 248 -18.40 16.73 -0.07
CA SER A 248 -18.32 18.13 0.28
C SER A 248 -19.59 18.81 -0.25
N LEU A 249 -20.54 19.05 0.65
CA LEU A 249 -21.68 19.90 0.37
C LEU A 249 -21.08 21.25 -0.09
N PRO A 250 -21.52 21.82 -1.22
CA PRO A 250 -21.09 23.16 -1.59
C PRO A 250 -21.50 24.10 -0.45
N SER A 251 -20.50 24.61 0.26
CA SER A 251 -20.65 25.67 1.25
C SER A 251 -21.18 26.91 0.54
N ARG A 252 -22.49 27.15 0.63
CA ARG A 252 -23.15 28.46 0.58
C ARG A 252 -24.66 28.29 0.69
N ILE A 253 -25.17 28.43 1.90
CA ILE A 253 -26.43 29.15 2.10
C ILE A 253 -26.02 30.46 2.76
N PRO A 254 -26.25 31.63 2.16
CA PRO A 254 -26.08 32.89 2.86
C PRO A 254 -27.16 32.97 3.94
N PHE A 255 -26.71 33.04 5.19
CA PHE A 255 -27.55 33.29 6.35
C PHE A 255 -28.10 34.72 6.22
N ASN A 256 -29.32 34.85 5.71
CA ASN A 256 -30.01 36.13 5.64
C ASN A 256 -30.68 36.37 7.00
N SER A 257 -29.99 37.06 7.91
CA SER A 257 -30.55 37.52 9.17
C SER A 257 -31.53 38.66 8.90
N ARG A 258 -32.81 38.34 8.71
CA ARG A 258 -33.88 39.29 8.97
C ARG A 258 -34.36 39.11 10.40
N HIS A 259 -33.96 40.08 11.22
CA HIS A 259 -34.61 40.41 12.48
C HIS A 259 -36.13 40.47 12.29
N ALA A 260 -36.86 39.67 13.05
CA ALA A 260 -38.23 39.97 13.44
C ALA A 260 -38.22 40.16 14.96
N SER A 261 -38.13 41.43 15.35
CA SER A 261 -38.41 41.93 16.69
C SER A 261 -39.86 41.60 17.05
N LEU A 262 -40.07 40.93 18.17
CA LEU A 262 -41.34 40.92 18.89
C LEU A 262 -41.04 41.45 20.30
N ALA A 263 -41.05 42.77 20.40
CA ALA A 263 -41.25 43.51 21.62
C ALA A 263 -42.16 44.70 21.27
N ASP A 264 -43.18 44.88 22.12
CA ASP A 264 -44.06 46.04 22.29
C ASP A 264 -45.15 46.26 21.23
N THR A 265 -46.42 46.00 21.59
CA THR A 265 -47.35 47.01 22.11
C THR A 265 -48.73 46.41 22.43
N GLU A 266 -49.19 46.68 23.66
CA GLU A 266 -50.57 46.87 24.16
C GLU A 266 -51.65 45.79 23.97
#